data_AF-A0A7R9PNS2-F1
#
_entry.id   AF-A0A7R9PNS2-F1
#
_cell.length_a   1.000
_cell.length_b   1.000
_cell.length_c   1.000
_cell.angle_alpha   90.00
_cell.angle_beta   90.00
_cell.angle_gamma   90.00
#
_symmetry.space_group_name_H-M   'P 1'
#
loop_
_entity.id
_entity.type
_entity.pdbx_description
1 polymer ?
#
loop_
_entity_poly.entity_id
_entity_poly.type
_entity_poly.pdbx_seq_one_letter_code
_entity_poly.pdbx_strand_id
1 'polypeptide(L)'
;MTVFKVDDTQLTDAQKEYFKQIAGDDMEISWEELKDVLDMVIKPEGNNQGYSREVCRSLLALMDVDHSGKLSYQEFNVLWTDVGRWNVSKHIPLH
;
A
#
# COMPACT_ATOMS: atom_id res chain seq x y z
N MET A 1 7.92 16.93 -28.22
CA MET A 1 8.08 17.19 -26.77
C MET A 1 6.80 16.74 -26.09
N THR A 2 6.74 15.48 -25.67
CA THR A 2 5.62 15.00 -24.87
C THR A 2 6.09 15.07 -23.43
N VAL A 3 5.64 16.09 -22.70
CA VAL A 3 5.84 16.15 -21.26
C VAL A 3 4.93 15.06 -20.70
N PHE A 4 5.52 13.92 -20.35
CA PHE A 4 4.86 12.96 -19.48
C PHE A 4 4.61 13.70 -18.16
N LYS A 5 3.38 14.16 -17.95
CA LYS A 5 2.91 14.45 -16.60
C LYS A 5 2.86 13.10 -15.91
N VAL A 6 3.92 12.79 -15.18
CA VAL A 6 3.83 11.80 -14.12
C VAL A 6 2.90 12.45 -13.10
N ASP A 7 1.61 12.15 -13.18
CA ASP A 7 0.66 12.48 -12.13
C ASP A 7 1.02 11.60 -10.93
N ASP A 8 2.06 12.01 -10.19
CA ASP A 8 2.67 11.35 -9.02
C ASP A 8 1.71 11.22 -7.81
N THR A 9 0.41 11.45 -8.00
CA THR A 9 -0.58 11.51 -6.91
C THR A 9 -1.81 10.66 -7.16
N GLN A 10 -1.92 9.96 -8.29
CA GLN A 10 -3.09 9.12 -8.57
C GLN A 10 -2.68 7.70 -8.93
N LEU A 11 -3.26 6.73 -8.21
CA LEU A 11 -3.21 5.32 -8.59
C LEU A 11 -3.51 5.13 -10.08
N THR A 12 -2.71 4.30 -10.74
CA THR A 12 -2.99 3.81 -12.10
C THR A 12 -4.30 3.01 -12.12
N ASP A 13 -4.91 2.83 -13.29
CA ASP A 13 -6.16 2.09 -13.39
C ASP A 13 -6.02 0.64 -12.89
N ALA A 14 -4.86 0.01 -13.08
CA ALA A 14 -4.57 -1.30 -12.52
C ALA A 14 -4.53 -1.30 -10.98
N GLN A 15 -3.96 -0.25 -10.37
CA GLN A 15 -3.92 -0.11 -8.91
C GLN A 15 -5.29 0.23 -8.32
N LYS A 16 -6.12 0.99 -9.05
CA LYS A 16 -7.52 1.25 -8.67
C LYS A 16 -8.36 -0.04 -8.69
N GLU A 17 -8.21 -0.87 -9.71
CA GLU A 17 -8.89 -2.15 -9.75
C GLU A 17 -8.39 -3.11 -8.68
N TYR A 18 -7.08 -3.09 -8.40
CA TYR A 18 -6.54 -3.85 -7.27
C TYR A 18 -7.11 -3.38 -5.92
N PHE A 19 -7.19 -2.06 -5.69
CA PHE A 19 -7.83 -1.50 -4.51
C PHE A 19 -9.27 -2.00 -4.36
N LYS A 20 -10.08 -1.95 -5.42
CA LYS A 20 -11.47 -2.42 -5.38
C LYS A 20 -11.57 -3.92 -5.09
N GLN A 21 -10.68 -4.73 -5.64
CA GLN A 21 -10.66 -6.17 -5.37
C GLN A 21 -10.38 -6.47 -3.90
N ILE A 22 -9.57 -5.65 -3.25
CA ILE A 22 -9.18 -5.81 -1.85
C ILE A 22 -10.22 -5.22 -0.89
N ALA A 23 -10.75 -4.03 -1.19
CA ALA A 23 -11.70 -3.31 -0.35
C ALA A 23 -13.14 -3.85 -0.47
N GLY A 24 -13.47 -4.59 -1.53
CA GLY A 24 -14.83 -5.11 -1.73
C GLY A 24 -15.88 -4.01 -1.84
N ASP A 25 -17.07 -4.27 -1.29
CA ASP A 25 -18.26 -3.43 -1.49
C ASP A 25 -18.28 -2.14 -0.66
N ASP A 26 -17.60 -2.10 0.50
CA ASP A 26 -17.56 -0.92 1.36
C ASP A 26 -16.53 0.12 0.91
N MET A 27 -15.63 -0.27 -0.01
CA MET A 27 -14.53 0.55 -0.52
C MET A 27 -13.60 1.06 0.59
N GLU A 28 -13.45 0.29 1.67
CA GLU A 28 -12.53 0.55 2.77
C GLU A 28 -11.62 -0.67 2.98
N ILE A 29 -10.35 -0.44 3.33
CA ILE A 29 -9.39 -1.52 3.57
C ILE A 29 -9.17 -1.69 5.07
N SER A 30 -9.51 -2.86 5.57
CA SER A 30 -9.22 -3.30 6.95
C SER A 30 -7.76 -3.73 7.12
N TRP A 31 -7.34 -3.94 8.37
CA TRP A 31 -5.99 -4.45 8.68
C TRP A 31 -5.73 -5.86 8.09
N GLU A 32 -6.77 -6.65 7.88
CA GLU A 32 -6.67 -8.00 7.30
C GLU A 32 -6.36 -7.91 5.80
N GLU A 33 -7.12 -7.09 5.09
CA GLU A 33 -6.94 -6.80 3.66
C GLU A 33 -5.61 -6.08 3.40
N LEU A 34 -5.23 -5.14 4.27
CA LEU A 34 -3.94 -4.47 4.21
C LEU A 34 -2.77 -5.47 4.33
N LYS A 35 -2.91 -6.51 5.15
CA LYS A 35 -1.88 -7.54 5.28
C LYS A 35 -1.65 -8.25 3.95
N ASP A 36 -2.71 -8.58 3.22
CA ASP A 36 -2.59 -9.26 1.92
C ASP A 36 -1.89 -8.37 0.89
N VAL A 37 -2.16 -7.06 0.91
CA VAL A 37 -1.42 -6.08 0.10
C VAL A 37 0.07 -6.06 0.46
N LEU A 38 0.40 -5.97 1.75
CA LEU A 38 1.78 -5.92 2.22
C LEU A 38 2.55 -7.20 1.91
N ASP A 39 1.93 -8.37 2.09
CA ASP A 39 2.52 -9.67 1.78
C ASP A 39 2.78 -9.83 0.27
N MET A 40 1.96 -9.21 -0.59
CA MET A 40 2.16 -9.20 -2.04
C MET A 40 3.29 -8.25 -2.46
N VAL A 41 3.31 -7.03 -1.93
CA VAL A 41 4.20 -5.95 -2.40
C VAL A 41 5.59 -6.04 -1.77
N ILE A 42 5.67 -6.43 -0.50
CA ILE A 42 6.92 -6.50 0.26
C ILE A 42 7.00 -7.86 0.93
N LYS A 43 7.09 -8.93 0.14
CA LYS A 43 7.40 -10.24 0.73
C LYS A 43 8.79 -10.16 1.38
N PRO A 44 8.94 -10.32 2.71
CA PRO A 44 10.24 -10.19 3.34
C PRO A 44 11.13 -11.35 2.87
N GLU A 45 12.23 -11.04 2.18
CA GLU A 45 13.21 -12.07 1.84
C GLU A 45 13.77 -12.69 3.13
N GLY A 46 13.54 -13.99 3.31
CA GLY A 46 14.00 -14.75 4.48
C GLY A 46 12.99 -14.93 5.61
N ASN A 47 11.77 -14.38 5.52
CA ASN A 47 10.71 -14.67 6.48
C ASN A 47 9.57 -15.48 5.83
N ASN A 48 9.47 -16.77 6.17
CA ASN A 48 8.40 -17.65 5.68
C ASN A 48 7.04 -17.38 6.35
N GLN A 49 7.04 -16.59 7.42
CA GLN A 49 5.84 -16.03 8.03
C GLN A 49 5.77 -14.59 7.53
N GLY A 50 4.72 -14.23 6.79
CA GLY A 50 4.49 -12.85 6.31
C GLY A 50 4.39 -11.84 7.47
N TYR A 51 3.80 -10.68 7.21
CA TYR A 51 3.65 -9.68 8.27
C TYR A 51 2.73 -10.17 9.40
N SER A 52 3.13 -9.95 10.66
CA SER A 52 2.28 -10.26 11.81
C SER A 52 1.11 -9.28 11.89
N ARG A 53 0.01 -9.71 12.51
CA ARG A 53 -1.17 -8.88 12.77
C ARG A 53 -0.81 -7.58 13.50
N GLU A 54 0.12 -7.61 14.45
CA GLU A 54 0.51 -6.39 15.17
C GLU A 54 1.20 -5.40 14.23
N VAL A 55 2.06 -5.86 13.33
CA VAL A 55 2.74 -4.99 12.36
C VAL A 55 1.72 -4.37 11.39
N CYS A 56 0.78 -5.15 10.88
CA CYS A 56 -0.28 -4.64 10.01
C CYS A 56 -1.15 -3.59 10.72
N ARG A 57 -1.48 -3.82 11.99
CA ARG A 57 -2.24 -2.85 12.81
C ARG A 57 -1.44 -1.58 13.11
N SER A 58 -0.14 -1.71 13.40
CA SER A 58 0.73 -0.54 13.58
C SER A 58 0.86 0.27 12.29
N LEU A 59 1.01 -0.38 11.14
CA LEU A 59 1.06 0.29 9.83
C LEU A 59 -0.28 0.95 9.48
N LEU A 60 -1.40 0.26 9.73
CA LEU A 60 -2.73 0.84 9.57
C LEU A 60 -2.88 2.08 10.44
N ALA A 61 -2.56 2.01 11.73
CA ALA A 61 -2.64 3.14 12.65
C ALA A 61 -1.72 4.32 12.29
N LEU A 62 -0.63 4.07 11.54
CA LEU A 62 0.24 5.13 11.02
C LEU A 62 -0.39 5.85 9.81
N MET A 63 -1.29 5.19 9.08
CA MET A 63 -1.90 5.70 7.84
C MET A 63 -3.35 6.14 7.99
N ASP A 64 -4.05 5.62 9.01
CA ASP A 64 -5.41 5.95 9.41
C ASP A 64 -5.44 7.33 10.07
N VAL A 65 -5.43 8.37 9.23
CA VAL A 65 -5.36 9.78 9.64
C VAL A 65 -6.68 10.24 10.23
N ASP A 66 -7.79 9.68 9.75
CA ASP A 66 -9.13 10.00 10.24
C ASP A 66 -9.56 9.15 11.45
N HIS A 67 -8.73 8.17 11.85
CA HIS A 67 -8.98 7.25 12.95
C HIS A 67 -10.27 6.43 12.79
N SER A 68 -10.65 6.14 11.55
CA SER A 68 -11.77 5.27 11.21
C SER A 68 -11.50 3.80 11.54
N GLY A 69 -10.23 3.40 11.66
CA GLY A 69 -9.81 2.01 11.84
C GLY A 69 -9.78 1.21 10.53
N LYS A 70 -9.93 1.88 9.39
CA LYS A 70 -9.78 1.34 8.04
C LYS A 70 -9.08 2.37 7.15
N LEU A 71 -8.72 1.98 5.93
CA LEU A 71 -8.13 2.89 4.95
C LEU A 71 -9.12 3.15 3.83
N SER A 72 -9.49 4.41 3.69
CA SER A 72 -10.18 4.90 2.50
C SER A 72 -9.27 4.87 1.28
N TYR A 73 -9.86 5.07 0.09
CA TYR A 73 -9.09 5.21 -1.15
C TYR A 73 -7.99 6.28 -1.07
N GLN A 74 -8.25 7.40 -0.40
CA GLN A 74 -7.30 8.50 -0.30
C GLN A 74 -6.09 8.11 0.55
N GLU A 75 -6.33 7.47 1.70
CA GLU A 75 -5.27 7.01 2.59
C GLU A 75 -4.47 5.86 1.97
N PHE A 76 -5.16 4.94 1.27
CA PHE A 76 -4.50 3.87 0.53
C PHE A 76 -3.59 4.40 -0.58
N ASN A 77 -3.99 5.44 -1.32
CA ASN A 77 -3.16 6.05 -2.36
C ASN A 77 -1.86 6.65 -1.80
N VAL A 78 -1.93 7.27 -0.62
CA VAL A 78 -0.74 7.79 0.09
C VAL A 78 0.15 6.63 0.52
N LEU A 79 -0.41 5.62 1.19
CA LEU A 79 0.32 4.43 1.61
C LEU A 79 1.00 3.74 0.43
N TRP A 80 0.29 3.55 -0.67
CA TRP A 80 0.81 2.88 -1.87
C TRP A 80 2.01 3.63 -2.47
N THR A 81 1.97 4.96 -2.45
CA THR A 81 3.07 5.81 -2.90
C THR A 81 4.30 5.65 -2.00
N ASP A 82 4.10 5.62 -0.68
CA ASP A 82 5.20 5.45 0.28
C ASP A 82 5.80 4.04 0.22
N VAL A 83 4.96 3.00 0.13
CA VAL A 83 5.38 1.61 -0.07
C VAL A 83 6.14 1.44 -1.38
N GLY A 84 5.66 2.06 -2.47
CA GLY A 84 6.34 2.07 -3.76
C GLY A 84 7.72 2.72 -3.68
N ARG A 85 7.85 3.84 -2.97
CA ARG A 85 9.14 4.49 -2.70
C ARG A 85 10.09 3.59 -1.90
N TRP A 86 9.58 2.87 -0.90
CA TRP A 86 10.40 1.93 -0.11
C TRP A 86 10.89 0.75 -0.95
N ASN A 87 10.07 0.22 -1.86
CA ASN A 87 10.47 -0.86 -2.76
C ASN A 87 11.55 -0.41 -3.76
N VAL A 88 11.38 0.78 -4.37
CA VAL A 88 12.39 1.36 -5.25
C VAL A 88 13.69 1.67 -4.49
N SER A 89 13.60 2.10 -3.23
CA SER A 89 14.79 2.37 -2.41
C SER A 89 15.58 1.10 -2.06
N LYS A 90 14.95 -0.08 -2.00
CA LYS A 90 15.66 -1.37 -1.90
C LYS A 90 16.42 -1.75 -3.18
N HIS A 91 16.09 -1.14 -4.31
CA HIS A 91 16.74 -1.35 -5.60
C HIS A 91 17.81 -0.32 -5.94
N ILE A 92 18.31 0.46 -4.96
CA ILE A 92 19.50 1.29 -5.17
C ILE A 92 20.73 0.38 -5.06
N PRO A 93 21.43 0.03 -6.17
CA PRO A 93 22.78 -0.49 -6.05
C PRO A 93 23.62 0.63 -5.43
N LEU A 94 24.04 0.44 -4.19
CA LEU A 94 25.14 1.21 -3.63
C LEU A 94 26.33 1.01 -4.57
N HIS A 95 26.71 2.06 -5.28
CA HIS A 95 27.97 2.11 -6.00
C HIS A 95 28.71 3.42 -5.70
#